data_AF-A0A3B9SEQ0-F1
#
_entry.id   AF-A0A3B9SEQ0-F1
#
_cell.length_a   1.000
_cell.length_b   1.000
_cell.length_c   1.000
_cell.angle_alpha   90.00
_cell.angle_beta   90.00
_cell.angle_gamma   90.00
#
_symmetry.space_group_name_H-M   'P 1'
#
loop_
_entity.id
_entity.type
_entity.pdbx_description
1 polymer ?
#
loop_
_entity_poly.entity_id
_entity_poly.type
_entity_poly.pdbx_seq_one_letter_code
_entity_poly.pdbx_strand_id
1 'polypeptide(L)'
;MVKFYAGEKGEGKTKTLIELANKAIKECGGDVVYIDDDKRPMYELHHDIRFVEVNEFPLVNYRELIGFIYGIFSQNNDIKQVYIDGVFKLVKELGAEDLIKLISRFDAISENMGVDFVVAGNADPNELPKEIEKYIVK
;
A
#
# COMPACT_ATOMS: atom_id res chain seq x y z
N MET A 1 -6.24 7.41 -7.08
CA MET A 1 -6.36 8.07 -5.76
C MET A 1 -5.40 7.41 -4.79
N VAL A 2 -4.98 8.12 -3.73
CA VAL A 2 -4.17 7.56 -2.65
C VAL A 2 -4.91 7.70 -1.32
N LYS A 3 -4.92 6.63 -0.52
CA LYS A 3 -5.48 6.58 0.83
C LYS A 3 -4.45 6.02 1.81
N PHE A 4 -4.40 6.60 3.01
CA PHE A 4 -3.52 6.19 4.09
C PHE A 4 -4.32 5.88 5.35
N TYR A 5 -4.29 4.62 5.79
CA TYR A 5 -4.88 4.16 7.03
C TYR A 5 -3.83 4.19 8.14
N ALA A 6 -4.00 5.12 9.08
CA ALA A 6 -3.18 5.28 10.26
C ALA A 6 -3.95 4.82 11.50
N GLY A 7 -3.23 4.41 12.55
CA GLY A 7 -3.80 3.94 13.79
C GLY A 7 -2.83 3.04 14.55
N GLU A 8 -3.13 2.72 15.79
CA GLU A 8 -2.31 1.83 16.61
C GLU A 8 -2.40 0.36 16.16
N LYS A 9 -1.42 -0.45 16.60
CA LYS A 9 -1.42 -1.88 16.31
C LYS A 9 -2.63 -2.54 16.99
N GLY A 10 -3.45 -3.23 16.19
CA GLY A 10 -4.65 -3.92 16.69
C GLY A 10 -5.97 -3.23 16.36
N GLU A 11 -5.95 -2.03 15.78
CA GLU A 11 -7.16 -1.28 15.38
C GLU A 11 -7.81 -1.76 14.08
N GLY A 12 -7.50 -2.97 13.62
CA GLY A 12 -8.20 -3.61 12.49
C GLY A 12 -7.78 -3.16 11.08
N LYS A 13 -6.73 -2.34 10.92
CA LYS A 13 -6.25 -1.87 9.60
C LYS A 13 -6.09 -2.98 8.56
N THR A 14 -5.39 -4.07 8.90
CA THR A 14 -5.22 -5.24 8.00
C THR A 14 -6.56 -5.82 7.55
N LYS A 15 -7.51 -6.00 8.49
CA LYS A 15 -8.85 -6.47 8.16
C LYS A 15 -9.57 -5.51 7.21
N THR A 16 -9.48 -4.20 7.45
CA THR A 16 -10.03 -3.19 6.56
C THR A 16 -9.41 -3.24 5.16
N LEU A 17 -8.08 -3.37 5.05
CA LEU A 17 -7.39 -3.47 3.76
C LEU A 17 -7.82 -4.72 2.98
N ILE A 18 -7.93 -5.89 3.65
CA ILE A 18 -8.41 -7.14 3.04
C ILE A 18 -9.85 -6.98 2.52
N GLU A 19 -10.75 -6.41 3.34
CA GLU A 19 -12.14 -6.17 2.94
C GLU A 19 -12.24 -5.24 1.72
N LEU A 20 -11.43 -4.17 1.70
CA LEU A 20 -11.36 -3.24 0.58
C LEU A 20 -10.82 -3.92 -0.69
N ALA A 21 -9.74 -4.69 -0.59
CA ALA A 21 -9.15 -5.39 -1.73
C ALA A 21 -10.13 -6.43 -2.33
N ASN A 22 -10.81 -7.19 -1.46
CA ASN A 22 -11.83 -8.16 -1.86
C ASN A 22 -13.06 -7.53 -2.51
N LYS A 23 -13.38 -6.29 -2.17
CA LYS A 23 -14.40 -5.50 -2.86
C LYS A 23 -13.87 -4.98 -4.20
N ALA A 24 -12.67 -4.39 -4.20
CA ALA A 24 -12.05 -3.76 -5.36
C ALA A 24 -11.90 -4.73 -6.53
N ILE A 25 -11.45 -5.96 -6.30
CA ILE A 25 -11.25 -6.95 -7.39
C ILE A 25 -12.54 -7.27 -8.14
N LYS A 26 -13.71 -7.09 -7.52
CA LYS A 26 -15.02 -7.33 -8.15
C LYS A 26 -15.51 -6.13 -8.97
N GLU A 27 -14.95 -4.94 -8.73
CA GLU A 27 -15.49 -3.66 -9.23
C GLU A 27 -14.52 -2.94 -10.18
N CYS A 28 -13.20 -3.15 -10.04
CA CYS A 28 -12.20 -2.31 -10.69
C CYS A 28 -11.97 -2.61 -12.18
N GLY A 29 -12.43 -3.76 -12.68
CA GLY A 29 -12.28 -4.14 -14.09
C GLY A 29 -10.83 -4.35 -14.55
N GLY A 30 -9.94 -4.71 -13.62
CA GLY A 30 -8.56 -5.12 -13.87
C GLY A 30 -7.98 -5.77 -12.62
N ASP A 31 -6.65 -5.76 -12.49
CA ASP A 31 -5.99 -6.53 -11.44
C ASP A 31 -5.79 -5.75 -10.13
N VAL A 32 -5.82 -6.48 -9.02
CA VAL A 32 -5.53 -5.96 -7.68
C VAL A 32 -4.31 -6.65 -7.12
N VAL A 33 -3.39 -5.86 -6.58
CA VAL A 33 -2.17 -6.34 -5.92
C VAL A 33 -2.25 -6.03 -4.42
N TYR A 34 -1.90 -6.99 -3.58
CA TYR A 34 -1.79 -6.84 -2.14
C TYR A 34 -0.36 -7.15 -1.69
N ILE A 35 0.29 -6.22 -1.01
CA ILE A 35 1.71 -6.28 -0.59
C ILE A 35 1.76 -6.33 0.95
N ASP A 36 2.48 -7.33 1.50
CA ASP A 36 2.61 -7.53 2.95
C ASP A 36 3.94 -8.23 3.31
N ASP A 37 4.38 -8.09 4.58
CA ASP A 37 5.46 -8.88 5.19
C ASP A 37 4.94 -10.17 5.86
N ASP A 38 3.65 -10.46 5.80
CA ASP A 38 3.05 -11.62 6.43
C ASP A 38 2.15 -12.38 5.46
N LYS A 39 2.22 -13.72 5.46
CA LYS A 39 1.39 -14.58 4.60
C LYS A 39 -0.06 -14.71 5.05
N ARG A 40 -0.40 -14.31 6.28
CA ARG A 40 -1.74 -14.48 6.86
C ARG A 40 -2.87 -13.90 5.99
N PRO A 41 -2.77 -12.67 5.45
CA PRO A 41 -3.81 -12.11 4.59
C PRO A 41 -4.11 -12.96 3.34
N MET A 42 -3.14 -13.71 2.82
CA MET A 42 -3.32 -14.56 1.63
C MET A 42 -4.50 -15.54 1.77
N TYR A 43 -4.80 -16.00 2.99
CA TYR A 43 -5.89 -16.94 3.24
C TYR A 43 -7.28 -16.28 3.26
N GLU A 44 -7.34 -14.96 3.37
CA GLU A 44 -8.58 -14.17 3.42
C GLU A 44 -8.84 -13.38 2.13
N LEU A 45 -7.82 -13.24 1.29
CA LEU A 45 -7.93 -12.57 -0.01
C LEU A 45 -8.66 -13.45 -1.04
N HIS A 46 -9.40 -12.79 -1.92
CA HIS A 46 -9.97 -13.40 -3.11
C HIS A 46 -8.85 -13.98 -3.99
N HIS A 47 -9.08 -15.15 -4.57
CA HIS A 47 -8.05 -15.87 -5.34
C HIS A 47 -7.49 -15.10 -6.56
N ASP A 48 -8.27 -14.16 -7.11
CA ASP A 48 -7.82 -13.29 -8.21
C ASP A 48 -6.93 -12.12 -7.76
N ILE A 49 -6.84 -11.86 -6.44
CA ILE A 49 -5.93 -10.83 -5.92
C ILE A 49 -4.52 -11.39 -5.90
N ARG A 50 -3.60 -10.69 -6.55
CA ARG A 50 -2.19 -11.05 -6.51
C ARG A 50 -1.59 -10.64 -5.16
N PHE A 51 -1.36 -11.62 -4.31
CA PHE A 51 -0.58 -11.44 -3.09
C PHE A 51 0.93 -11.39 -3.41
N VAL A 52 1.64 -10.42 -2.82
CA VAL A 52 3.08 -10.23 -2.96
C VAL A 52 3.68 -10.13 -1.56
N GLU A 53 4.40 -11.17 -1.16
CA GLU A 53 5.16 -11.17 0.08
C GLU A 53 6.51 -10.47 -0.12
N VAL A 54 6.87 -9.56 0.79
CA VAL A 54 8.13 -8.80 0.67
C VAL A 54 9.26 -9.25 1.61
N ASN A 55 9.06 -10.29 2.42
CA ASN A 55 10.07 -10.78 3.38
C ASN A 55 11.43 -11.12 2.76
N GLU A 56 11.45 -11.61 1.52
CA GLU A 56 12.67 -11.97 0.81
C GLU A 56 13.38 -10.77 0.16
N PHE A 57 12.77 -9.58 0.21
CA PHE A 57 13.27 -8.37 -0.43
C PHE A 57 13.62 -7.32 0.63
N PRO A 58 14.91 -7.02 0.87
CA PRO A 58 15.28 -6.02 1.86
C PRO A 58 14.99 -4.61 1.31
N LEU A 59 13.83 -4.05 1.62
CA LEU A 59 13.50 -2.66 1.29
C LEU A 59 14.04 -1.73 2.39
N VAL A 60 15.16 -1.08 2.11
CA VAL A 60 15.83 -0.18 3.05
C VAL A 60 15.14 1.17 3.07
N ASN A 61 14.87 1.75 1.91
CA ASN A 61 14.32 3.10 1.77
C ASN A 61 13.11 3.14 0.83
N TYR A 62 12.39 4.27 0.84
CA TYR A 62 11.16 4.41 0.05
C TYR A 62 11.37 4.26 -1.46
N ARG A 63 12.56 4.56 -1.99
CA ARG A 63 12.85 4.48 -3.44
C ARG A 63 12.91 3.02 -3.90
N GLU A 64 13.34 2.12 -3.02
CA GLU A 64 13.35 0.68 -3.30
C GLU A 64 11.94 0.12 -3.38
N LEU A 65 11.03 0.56 -2.48
CA LEU A 65 9.60 0.21 -2.60
C LEU A 65 8.99 0.72 -3.91
N ILE A 66 9.31 1.96 -4.31
CA ILE A 66 8.88 2.51 -5.61
C ILE A 66 9.44 1.68 -6.78
N GLY A 67 10.73 1.33 -6.75
CA GLY A 67 11.35 0.49 -7.76
C GLY A 67 10.73 -0.91 -7.83
N PHE A 68 10.41 -1.49 -6.67
CA PHE A 68 9.72 -2.77 -6.56
C PHE A 68 8.32 -2.72 -7.20
N ILE A 69 7.55 -1.67 -6.94
CA ILE A 69 6.23 -1.43 -7.55
C ILE A 69 6.34 -1.22 -9.06
N TYR A 70 7.34 -0.48 -9.55
CA TYR A 70 7.61 -0.38 -10.98
C TYR A 70 7.96 -1.73 -11.62
N GLY A 71 8.68 -2.59 -10.90
CA GLY A 71 8.92 -3.97 -11.30
C GLY A 71 7.61 -4.74 -11.50
N ILE A 72 6.69 -4.65 -10.53
CA ILE A 72 5.35 -5.27 -10.62
C ILE A 72 4.58 -4.74 -11.84
N PHE A 73 4.54 -3.42 -12.02
CA PHE A 73 3.81 -2.79 -13.13
C PHE A 73 4.42 -3.11 -14.49
N SER A 74 5.75 -3.28 -14.57
CA SER A 74 6.43 -3.66 -15.82
C SER A 74 5.97 -5.03 -16.36
N GLN A 75 5.46 -5.90 -15.48
CA GLN A 75 4.98 -7.23 -15.84
C GLN A 75 3.47 -7.25 -16.11
N ASN A 76 2.73 -6.24 -15.65
CA ASN A 76 1.29 -6.19 -15.75
C ASN A 76 0.77 -4.75 -15.79
N ASN A 77 0.31 -4.33 -16.96
CA ASN A 77 -0.25 -2.99 -17.18
C ASN A 77 -1.75 -2.88 -16.85
N ASP A 78 -2.41 -3.98 -16.48
CA ASP A 78 -3.84 -3.97 -16.15
C ASP A 78 -4.14 -3.83 -14.65
N ILE A 79 -3.10 -3.65 -13.83
CA ILE A 79 -3.26 -3.36 -12.40
C ILE A 79 -4.02 -2.05 -12.23
N LYS A 80 -5.10 -2.08 -11.45
CA LYS A 80 -5.93 -0.91 -11.13
C LYS A 80 -5.78 -0.47 -9.68
N GLN A 81 -5.51 -1.39 -8.77
CA GLN A 81 -5.38 -1.05 -7.34
C GLN A 81 -4.23 -1.80 -6.67
N VAL A 82 -3.52 -1.10 -5.80
CA VAL A 82 -2.43 -1.64 -4.99
C VAL A 82 -2.69 -1.36 -3.50
N TYR A 83 -2.66 -2.42 -2.72
CA TYR A 83 -2.79 -2.40 -1.27
C TYR A 83 -1.42 -2.67 -0.65
N ILE A 84 -0.99 -1.84 0.29
CA ILE A 84 0.30 -1.96 0.99
C ILE A 84 0.01 -1.97 2.48
N ASP A 85 0.11 -3.14 3.11
CA ASP A 85 -0.16 -3.29 4.54
C ASP A 85 1.14 -3.24 5.36
N GLY A 86 1.14 -2.41 6.40
CA GLY A 86 2.27 -2.27 7.32
C GLY A 86 3.49 -1.57 6.72
N VAL A 87 3.33 -0.46 5.99
CA VAL A 87 4.42 0.23 5.25
C VAL A 87 5.69 0.51 6.08
N PHE A 88 5.55 0.86 7.36
CA PHE A 88 6.67 1.11 8.27
C PHE A 88 7.46 -0.16 8.66
N LYS A 89 6.87 -1.35 8.50
CA LYS A 89 7.59 -2.61 8.63
C LYS A 89 8.27 -3.00 7.32
N LEU A 90 7.60 -2.73 6.20
CA LEU A 90 8.09 -3.10 4.88
C LEU A 90 9.38 -2.33 4.55
N VAL A 91 9.43 -1.03 4.89
CA VAL A 91 10.56 -0.15 4.59
C VAL A 91 11.32 0.21 5.87
N LYS A 92 12.57 -0.24 5.99
CA LYS A 92 13.37 -0.15 7.23
C LYS A 92 13.63 1.28 7.70
N GLU A 93 13.97 2.18 6.77
CA GLU A 93 14.33 3.57 7.01
C GLU A 93 13.25 4.47 6.42
N LEU A 94 12.05 4.42 7.00
CA LEU A 94 10.92 5.24 6.58
C LEU A 94 10.61 6.32 7.64
N GLY A 95 11.37 7.40 7.59
CA GLY A 95 11.12 8.60 8.41
C GLY A 95 9.99 9.47 7.87
N ALA A 96 9.67 10.54 8.59
CA ALA A 96 8.64 11.51 8.22
C ALA A 96 8.85 12.09 6.80
N GLU A 97 10.06 12.56 6.49
CA GLU A 97 10.37 13.14 5.17
C GLU A 97 10.26 12.11 4.04
N ASP A 98 10.68 10.87 4.30
CA ASP A 98 10.59 9.78 3.32
C ASP A 98 9.14 9.33 3.10
N LEU A 99 8.31 9.34 4.14
CA LEU A 99 6.88 9.07 4.01
C LEU A 99 6.20 10.13 3.13
N ILE A 100 6.49 11.41 3.31
CA ILE A 100 5.97 12.49 2.46
C ILE A 100 6.35 12.22 0.99
N LYS A 101 7.63 11.90 0.73
CA LYS A 101 8.12 11.60 -0.62
C LYS A 101 7.48 10.35 -1.19
N LEU A 102 7.28 9.30 -0.39
CA LEU A 102 6.63 8.06 -0.80
C LEU A 102 5.19 8.30 -1.24
N ILE A 103 4.40 8.97 -0.40
CA ILE A 103 2.99 9.26 -0.69
C ILE A 103 2.86 10.19 -1.90
N SER A 104 3.72 11.21 -2.02
CA SER A 104 3.77 12.06 -3.22
C SER A 104 4.09 11.27 -4.50
N ARG A 105 4.97 10.28 -4.41
CA ARG A 105 5.26 9.38 -5.55
C ARG A 105 4.07 8.50 -5.90
N PHE A 106 3.36 7.95 -4.92
CA PHE A 106 2.12 7.21 -5.18
C PHE A 106 1.05 8.08 -5.83
N ASP A 107 0.91 9.34 -5.41
CA ASP A 107 -0.06 10.28 -5.99
C ASP A 107 0.27 10.55 -7.47
N ALA A 108 1.54 10.84 -7.77
CA ALA A 108 2.00 11.03 -9.14
C ALA A 108 1.84 9.76 -10.00
N ILE A 109 2.10 8.58 -9.45
CA ILE A 109 1.89 7.31 -10.15
C ILE A 109 0.40 7.11 -10.43
N SER A 110 -0.44 7.36 -9.43
CA SER A 110 -1.89 7.27 -9.56
C SER A 110 -2.42 8.17 -10.67
N GLU A 111 -2.01 9.42 -10.72
CA GLU A 111 -2.45 10.38 -11.75
C GLU A 111 -1.99 9.96 -13.16
N ASN A 112 -0.75 9.48 -13.29
CA ASN A 112 -0.17 9.15 -14.59
C ASN A 112 -0.62 7.79 -15.14
N MET A 113 -0.88 6.81 -14.26
CA MET A 113 -1.15 5.42 -14.66
C MET A 113 -2.59 4.99 -14.38
N GLY A 114 -3.39 5.79 -13.69
CA GLY A 114 -4.76 5.42 -13.32
C GLY A 114 -4.83 4.28 -12.31
N VAL A 115 -3.83 4.17 -11.42
CA VAL A 115 -3.74 3.14 -10.39
C VAL A 115 -4.03 3.74 -9.02
N ASP A 116 -4.95 3.13 -8.27
CA ASP A 116 -5.26 3.55 -6.91
C ASP A 116 -4.34 2.87 -5.89
N PHE A 117 -3.94 3.61 -4.85
CA PHE A 117 -3.14 3.09 -3.74
C PHE A 117 -3.91 3.18 -2.42
N VAL A 118 -3.89 2.09 -1.67
CA VAL A 118 -4.36 2.04 -0.28
C VAL A 118 -3.22 1.55 0.59
N VAL A 119 -2.74 2.40 1.48
CA VAL A 119 -1.56 2.14 2.32
C VAL A 119 -1.99 2.11 3.78
N ALA A 120 -1.47 1.17 4.56
CA ALA A 120 -1.64 1.13 6.00
C ALA A 120 -0.30 1.26 6.73
N GLY A 121 -0.30 2.00 7.83
CA GLY A 121 0.85 2.17 8.71
C GLY A 121 0.43 2.20 10.16
N ASN A 122 1.20 1.55 11.05
CA ASN A 122 1.00 1.70 12.49
C ASN A 122 1.68 3.01 12.94
N ALA A 123 0.88 4.04 13.16
CA ALA A 123 1.28 5.35 13.65
C ALA A 123 0.06 6.08 14.21
N ASP A 124 0.24 6.94 15.21
CA ASP A 124 -0.80 7.89 15.62
C ASP A 124 -1.05 8.86 14.45
N PRO A 125 -2.30 8.99 13.95
CA PRO A 125 -2.63 9.98 12.92
C PRO A 125 -2.18 11.41 13.25
N ASN A 126 -2.09 11.78 14.53
CA ASN A 126 -1.64 13.10 14.98
C ASN A 126 -0.12 13.30 14.90
N GLU A 127 0.65 12.23 14.83
CA GLU A 127 2.12 12.25 14.71
C GLU A 127 2.58 12.21 13.25
N LEU A 128 1.66 12.00 12.31
CA LEU A 128 1.98 11.97 10.89
C LEU A 128 2.25 13.38 10.32
N PRO A 129 3.10 13.49 9.28
CA PRO A 129 3.37 14.77 8.64
C PRO A 129 2.10 15.42 8.08
N LYS A 130 1.96 16.73 8.28
CA LYS A 130 0.78 17.50 7.82
C LYS A 130 0.61 17.43 6.31
N GLU A 131 1.69 17.29 5.56
CA GLU A 131 1.72 17.20 4.11
C GLU A 131 0.95 16.00 3.58
N ILE A 132 0.80 14.94 4.39
CA ILE A 132 0.03 13.74 4.02
C ILE A 132 -1.39 13.72 4.60
N GLU A 133 -1.80 14.73 5.36
CA GLU A 133 -3.10 14.77 6.07
C GLU A 133 -4.28 14.54 5.11
N LYS A 134 -4.21 15.08 3.89
CA LYS A 134 -5.27 14.92 2.88
C LYS A 134 -5.46 13.48 2.39
N TYR A 135 -4.49 12.60 2.61
CA TYR A 135 -4.56 11.19 2.25
C TYR A 135 -5.02 10.32 3.42
N ILE A 136 -4.97 10.82 4.66
CA ILE A 136 -5.34 10.06 5.85
C ILE A 136 -6.86 9.81 5.85
N VAL A 137 -7.24 8.55 5.99
CA VAL A 137 -8.63 8.13 6.14
C VAL A 137 -9.00 8.16 7.62
N LYS A 138 -10.05 8.91 7.95
CA LYS A 138 -10.63 9.01 9.29
C LYS A 138 -11.78 8.02 9.48
#